data_AF-A0A7W9V2V2-F1
#
_entry.id   AF-A0A7W9V2V2-F1
#
_cell.length_a   1.000
_cell.length_b   1.000
_cell.length_c   1.000
_cell.angle_alpha   90.00
_cell.angle_beta   90.00
_cell.angle_gamma   90.00
#
_symmetry.space_group_name_H-M   'P 1'
#
loop_
_entity.id
_entity.type
_entity.pdbx_description
1 polymer ?
#
loop_
_entity_poly.entity_id
_entity_poly.type
_entity_poly.pdbx_seq_one_letter_code
_entity_poly.pdbx_strand_id
1 'polypeptide(L)'
;MRRQQVLAALGQPDITRRDTAHPDTLSVVYLYPRGFDAQLAQQPRPAAALAYSQLAVRFRHDRVVNVIASATPGVPLPFDLLGQPVGTHVDRVLQAIGGQPQWNASRDYVQFAAMPLGLEVDPDTSALVGLDIAATKQDLDSFALPGLQLSKDTQSGLVNGVR
;
A
#
# COMPACT_ATOMS: atom_id res chain seq x y z
N MET A 1 -13.10 -11.53 4.78
CA MET A 1 -13.77 -11.02 3.55
C MET A 1 -13.34 -11.86 2.36
N ARG A 2 -14.24 -12.13 1.39
CA ARG A 2 -13.92 -12.87 0.15
C ARG A 2 -13.55 -11.95 -1.01
N ARG A 3 -12.84 -12.45 -2.03
CA ARG A 3 -12.43 -11.65 -3.20
C ARG A 3 -13.58 -10.97 -3.90
N GLN A 4 -14.68 -11.68 -4.14
CA GLN A 4 -15.86 -11.10 -4.80
C GLN A 4 -16.43 -9.90 -4.03
N GLN A 5 -16.40 -9.95 -2.69
CA GLN A 5 -16.89 -8.85 -1.86
C GLN A 5 -15.97 -7.62 -1.97
N VAL A 6 -14.65 -7.82 -2.03
CA VAL A 6 -13.68 -6.73 -2.26
C VAL A 6 -13.91 -6.10 -3.62
N LEU A 7 -14.03 -6.89 -4.69
CA LEU A 7 -14.25 -6.39 -6.04
C LEU A 7 -15.60 -5.67 -6.19
N ALA A 8 -16.63 -6.14 -5.49
CA ALA A 8 -17.93 -5.46 -5.45
C ALA A 8 -17.86 -4.10 -4.75
N ALA A 9 -17.04 -3.98 -3.69
CA ALA A 9 -16.89 -2.74 -2.93
C ALA A 9 -15.95 -1.72 -3.58
N LEU A 10 -14.85 -2.18 -4.17
CA LEU A 10 -13.78 -1.31 -4.69
C LEU A 10 -13.74 -1.22 -6.22
N GLY A 11 -14.54 -2.02 -6.91
CA GLY A 11 -14.52 -2.16 -8.37
C GLY A 11 -13.36 -3.02 -8.87
N GLN A 12 -13.02 -2.87 -10.15
CA GLN A 12 -11.89 -3.58 -10.74
C GLN A 12 -10.57 -2.98 -10.27
N PRO A 13 -9.57 -3.80 -9.92
CA PRO A 13 -8.24 -3.32 -9.56
C PRO A 13 -7.49 -2.85 -10.80
N ASP A 14 -6.50 -1.97 -10.60
CA ASP A 14 -5.61 -1.52 -11.68
C ASP A 14 -4.60 -2.61 -12.04
N ILE A 15 -4.12 -3.36 -11.04
CA ILE A 15 -3.12 -4.41 -11.23
C ILE A 15 -3.58 -5.69 -10.53
N THR A 16 -3.33 -6.83 -11.17
CA THR A 16 -3.47 -8.17 -10.57
C THR A 16 -2.16 -8.91 -10.70
N ARG A 17 -1.60 -9.37 -9.58
CA ARG A 17 -0.30 -10.03 -9.51
C ARG A 17 -0.38 -11.36 -8.79
N ARG A 18 0.26 -12.37 -9.37
CA ARG A 18 0.53 -13.64 -8.68
C ARG A 18 1.94 -13.61 -8.12
N ASP A 19 2.10 -14.16 -6.93
CA ASP A 19 3.39 -14.34 -6.30
C ASP A 19 3.91 -15.74 -6.65
N THR A 20 5.08 -15.83 -7.28
CA THR A 20 5.69 -17.11 -7.64
C THR A 20 6.18 -17.88 -6.41
N ALA A 21 6.57 -17.19 -5.34
CA ALA A 21 6.97 -17.81 -4.07
C ALA A 21 5.76 -18.32 -3.28
N HIS A 22 4.59 -17.72 -3.51
CA HIS A 22 3.33 -18.05 -2.85
C HIS A 22 2.21 -18.27 -3.89
N PRO A 23 2.28 -19.38 -4.65
CA PRO A 23 1.41 -19.60 -5.82
C PRO A 23 -0.08 -19.78 -5.48
N ASP A 24 -0.39 -20.04 -4.22
CA ASP A 24 -1.74 -20.08 -3.65
C ASP A 24 -2.34 -18.70 -3.39
N THR A 25 -1.56 -17.64 -3.62
CA THR A 25 -1.98 -16.25 -3.37
C THR A 25 -2.18 -15.43 -4.64
N LEU A 26 -3.04 -14.43 -4.52
CA LEU A 26 -3.31 -13.43 -5.55
C LEU A 26 -3.33 -12.05 -4.90
N SER A 27 -2.51 -11.14 -5.39
CA SER A 27 -2.59 -9.72 -5.04
C SER A 27 -3.39 -8.96 -6.09
N VAL A 28 -4.24 -8.06 -5.63
CA VAL A 28 -4.82 -7.00 -6.46
C VAL A 28 -4.40 -5.65 -5.90
N VAL A 29 -4.15 -4.68 -6.76
CA VAL A 29 -3.71 -3.33 -6.36
C VAL A 29 -4.66 -2.30 -6.95
N TYR A 30 -5.06 -1.37 -6.10
CA TYR A 30 -5.84 -0.19 -6.45
C TYR A 30 -4.95 1.03 -6.31
N LEU A 31 -4.85 1.83 -7.37
CA LEU A 31 -4.13 3.10 -7.38
C LEU A 31 -5.11 4.25 -7.20
N TYR A 32 -4.61 5.29 -6.54
CA TYR A 32 -5.33 6.52 -6.26
C TYR A 32 -4.52 7.73 -6.73
N PRO A 33 -5.17 8.69 -7.43
CA PRO A 33 -6.59 8.70 -7.81
C PRO A 33 -6.97 7.55 -8.75
N ARG A 34 -8.23 7.11 -8.71
CA ARG A 34 -8.72 6.05 -9.61
C ARG A 34 -8.50 6.49 -11.06
N GLY A 35 -8.06 5.57 -11.92
CA GLY A 35 -7.70 5.90 -13.30
C GLY A 35 -6.33 6.56 -13.45
N PHE A 36 -5.45 6.43 -12.46
CA PHE A 36 -4.08 6.96 -12.47
C PHE A 36 -3.32 6.60 -13.75
N ASP A 37 -3.42 5.36 -14.23
CA ASP A 37 -2.75 4.91 -15.46
C ASP A 37 -3.22 5.69 -16.69
N ALA A 38 -4.53 5.92 -16.82
CA ALA A 38 -5.10 6.73 -17.89
C ALA A 38 -4.67 8.20 -17.81
N GLN A 39 -4.50 8.73 -16.59
CA GLN A 39 -3.96 10.09 -16.39
C GLN A 39 -2.50 10.18 -16.84
N LEU A 40 -1.69 9.17 -16.55
CA LEU A 40 -0.30 9.12 -17.01
C LEU A 40 -0.18 8.99 -18.53
N ALA A 41 -1.09 8.24 -19.17
CA ALA A 41 -1.12 8.13 -20.62
C ALA A 41 -1.43 9.47 -21.29
N GLN A 42 -2.30 10.29 -20.69
CA GLN A 42 -2.64 11.62 -21.20
C GLN A 42 -1.58 12.67 -20.87
N GLN A 43 -0.97 12.57 -19.69
CA GLN A 43 0.03 13.51 -19.21
C GLN A 43 1.21 12.75 -18.59
N PRO A 44 2.19 12.32 -19.41
CA PRO A 44 3.39 11.66 -18.91
C PRO A 44 4.19 12.55 -17.95
N ARG A 45 4.81 11.95 -16.93
CA ARG A 45 5.54 12.68 -15.88
C ARG A 45 6.87 12.02 -15.52
N PRO A 46 7.86 12.78 -15.00
CA PRO A 46 9.05 12.17 -14.41
C PRO A 46 8.67 11.22 -13.26
N ALA A 47 9.43 10.14 -13.07
CA ALA A 47 9.14 9.15 -12.02
C ALA A 47 9.11 9.78 -10.60
N ALA A 48 10.00 10.74 -10.32
CA ALA A 48 10.06 11.44 -9.05
C ALA A 48 8.87 12.42 -8.82
N ALA A 49 8.10 12.72 -9.86
CA ALA A 49 6.92 13.59 -9.79
C ALA A 49 5.60 12.81 -9.74
N LEU A 50 5.66 11.48 -9.63
CA LEU A 50 4.47 10.65 -9.47
C LEU A 50 3.93 10.81 -8.06
N ALA A 51 2.72 11.36 -7.96
CA ALA A 51 1.98 11.52 -6.73
C ALA A 51 0.79 10.57 -6.75
N TYR A 52 0.89 9.48 -6.00
CA TYR A 52 -0.16 8.47 -5.92
C TYR A 52 -0.16 7.78 -4.56
N SER A 53 -1.27 7.11 -4.31
CA SER A 53 -1.41 6.20 -3.17
C SER A 53 -1.89 4.84 -3.68
N GLN A 54 -1.62 3.79 -2.94
CA GLN A 54 -1.94 2.43 -3.33
C GLN A 54 -2.58 1.65 -2.18
N LEU A 55 -3.54 0.79 -2.55
CA LEU A 55 -4.13 -0.21 -1.70
C LEU A 55 -3.91 -1.57 -2.35
N ALA A 56 -3.05 -2.40 -1.77
CA ALA A 56 -2.91 -3.80 -2.15
C ALA A 56 -3.74 -4.68 -1.23
N VAL A 57 -4.49 -5.61 -1.83
CA VAL A 57 -5.23 -6.65 -1.10
C VAL A 57 -4.75 -8.00 -1.61
N ARG A 58 -4.28 -8.84 -0.69
CA ARG A 58 -3.85 -10.20 -0.98
C ARG A 58 -4.89 -11.20 -0.54
N PHE A 59 -5.15 -12.16 -1.43
CA PHE A 59 -6.05 -13.28 -1.21
C PHE A 59 -5.28 -14.58 -1.13
N ARG A 60 -5.70 -15.48 -0.25
CA ARG A 60 -5.33 -16.90 -0.23
C ARG A 60 -6.62 -17.71 -0.16
N HIS A 61 -6.79 -18.69 -1.05
CA HIS A 61 -8.03 -19.48 -1.14
C HIS A 61 -9.31 -18.61 -1.13
N ASP A 62 -9.32 -17.56 -1.96
CA ASP A 62 -10.42 -16.58 -2.10
C ASP A 62 -10.69 -15.67 -0.88
N ARG A 63 -9.89 -15.76 0.19
CA ARG A 63 -10.05 -14.93 1.39
C ARG A 63 -8.96 -13.90 1.51
N VAL A 64 -9.31 -12.69 1.95
CA VAL A 64 -8.32 -11.65 2.31
C VAL A 64 -7.44 -12.18 3.42
N VAL A 65 -6.13 -12.15 3.20
CA VAL A 65 -5.10 -12.51 4.20
C VAL A 65 -4.16 -11.36 4.52
N ASN A 66 -4.09 -10.34 3.66
CA ASN A 66 -3.28 -9.16 3.91
C ASN A 66 -3.84 -7.96 3.13
N VAL A 67 -3.72 -6.79 3.74
CA VAL A 67 -4.08 -5.48 3.20
C VAL A 67 -2.92 -4.55 3.50
N ILE A 68 -2.42 -3.87 2.47
CA ILE A 68 -1.37 -2.87 2.59
C ILE A 68 -1.90 -1.60 1.93
N ALA A 69 -1.94 -0.52 2.68
CA ALA A 69 -2.22 0.82 2.16
C ALA A 69 -0.97 1.68 2.33
N SER A 70 -0.53 2.35 1.27
CA SER A 70 0.65 3.20 1.29
C SER A 70 0.41 4.43 0.43
N ALA A 71 0.87 5.59 0.89
CA ALA A 71 0.77 6.85 0.19
C ALA A 71 2.16 7.44 -0.02
N THR A 72 2.36 8.06 -1.19
CA THR A 72 3.49 8.99 -1.34
C THR A 72 3.34 10.12 -0.30
N PRO A 73 4.41 10.57 0.38
CA PRO A 73 4.32 11.65 1.35
C PRO A 73 3.59 12.88 0.78
N GLY A 74 2.63 13.42 1.53
CA GLY A 74 1.79 14.55 1.12
C GLY A 74 0.65 14.20 0.15
N VAL A 75 0.51 12.95 -0.27
CA VAL A 75 -0.62 12.48 -1.09
C VAL A 75 -1.68 11.83 -0.19
N PRO A 76 -2.97 12.19 -0.33
CA PRO A 76 -4.02 11.61 0.50
C PRO A 76 -4.32 10.16 0.09
N LEU A 77 -4.81 9.38 1.05
CA LEU A 77 -5.63 8.20 0.77
C LEU A 77 -7.11 8.60 0.79
N PRO A 78 -7.97 7.91 0.02
CA PRO A 78 -9.42 8.16 0.05
C PRO A 78 -10.11 7.53 1.27
N PHE A 79 -9.34 7.04 2.23
CA PHE A 79 -9.79 6.43 3.47
C PHE A 79 -8.77 6.68 4.58
N ASP A 80 -9.24 6.59 5.82
CA ASP A 80 -8.41 6.75 7.00
C ASP A 80 -7.62 5.47 7.32
N LEU A 81 -6.44 5.64 7.88
CA LEU A 81 -5.58 4.60 8.42
C LEU A 81 -5.85 4.46 9.92
N LEU A 82 -6.56 3.39 10.31
CA LEU A 82 -6.99 3.17 11.71
C LEU A 82 -7.81 4.34 12.28
N GLY A 83 -8.65 4.97 11.44
CA GLY A 83 -9.46 6.12 11.82
C GLY A 83 -8.68 7.43 11.97
N GLN A 84 -7.44 7.49 11.46
CA GLN A 84 -6.66 8.72 11.34
C GLN A 84 -6.33 9.01 9.87
N PRO A 85 -6.33 10.28 9.44
CA PRO A 85 -5.93 10.62 8.09
C PRO A 85 -4.42 10.40 7.89
N VAL A 86 -4.02 10.13 6.64
CA VAL A 86 -2.61 10.19 6.22
C VAL A 86 -2.01 11.54 6.59
N GLY A 87 -0.75 11.55 7.04
CA GLY A 87 -0.09 12.75 7.54
C GLY A 87 -0.20 12.93 9.06
N THR A 88 -1.03 12.15 9.74
CA THR A 88 -1.13 12.18 11.21
C THR A 88 0.20 11.73 11.82
N HIS A 89 0.68 12.44 12.84
CA HIS A 89 1.89 12.04 13.55
C HIS A 89 1.73 10.66 14.19
N VAL A 90 2.68 9.77 13.95
CA VAL A 90 2.64 8.35 14.32
C VAL A 90 2.40 8.11 15.81
N ASP A 91 2.94 8.96 16.69
CA ASP A 91 2.76 8.83 18.15
C ASP A 91 1.29 8.81 18.58
N ARG A 92 0.39 9.54 17.89
CA ARG A 92 -1.04 9.53 18.20
C ARG A 92 -1.62 8.12 17.99
N VAL A 93 -1.19 7.46 16.92
CA VAL A 93 -1.64 6.12 16.56
C VAL A 93 -1.02 5.08 17.48
N LEU A 94 0.28 5.19 17.76
CA LEU A 94 0.98 4.28 18.67
C LEU A 94 0.41 4.34 20.10
N GLN A 95 0.07 5.53 20.59
CA GLN A 95 -0.61 5.68 21.89
C GLN A 95 -1.97 5.00 21.93
N ALA A 96 -2.74 5.07 20.83
CA ALA A 96 -4.05 4.44 20.74
C ALA A 96 -3.98 2.92 20.63
N ILE A 97 -2.97 2.37 19.92
CA ILE A 97 -2.75 0.93 19.81
C ILE A 97 -2.17 0.35 21.11
N GLY A 98 -1.23 1.06 21.73
CA GLY A 98 -0.46 0.58 22.87
C GLY A 98 0.58 -0.49 22.52
N GLY A 99 1.07 -1.22 23.53
CA GLY A 99 2.08 -2.27 23.36
C GLY A 99 3.51 -1.76 23.22
N GLN A 100 4.39 -2.61 22.68
CA GLN A 100 5.81 -2.30 22.47
C GLN A 100 6.10 -2.20 20.96
N PRO A 101 6.05 -0.99 20.37
CA PRO A 101 6.39 -0.80 18.96
C PRO A 101 7.88 -1.09 18.72
N GLN A 102 8.16 -1.73 17.59
CA GLN A 102 9.49 -2.07 17.13
C GLN A 102 9.74 -1.34 15.81
N TRP A 103 10.62 -0.35 15.87
CA TRP A 103 11.05 0.42 14.72
C TRP A 103 12.14 -0.30 13.96
N ASN A 104 12.12 -0.19 12.64
CA ASN A 104 13.29 -0.55 11.85
C ASN A 104 14.38 0.55 11.93
N ALA A 105 15.56 0.26 11.37
CA ALA A 105 16.70 1.19 11.46
C ALA A 105 16.45 2.52 10.72
N SER A 106 15.73 2.49 9.60
CA SER A 106 15.41 3.66 8.78
C SER A 106 14.32 4.56 9.40
N ARG A 107 13.61 4.06 10.42
CA ARG A 107 12.47 4.74 11.07
C ARG A 107 11.31 5.04 10.11
N ASP A 108 11.22 4.31 9.01
CA ASP A 108 10.14 4.40 8.04
C ASP A 108 9.10 3.28 8.22
N TYR A 109 9.32 2.36 9.15
CA TYR A 109 8.40 1.29 9.47
C TYR A 109 8.42 0.93 10.95
N VAL A 110 7.23 0.71 11.50
CA VAL A 110 7.03 0.24 12.87
C VAL A 110 6.07 -0.94 12.89
N GLN A 111 6.41 -1.95 13.67
CA GLN A 111 5.59 -3.15 13.84
C GLN A 111 5.47 -3.55 15.30
N PHE A 112 4.70 -4.60 15.56
CA PHE A 112 4.48 -5.14 16.90
C PHE A 112 4.71 -6.64 16.89
N ALA A 113 5.47 -7.16 17.87
CA ALA A 113 5.86 -8.57 17.89
C ALA A 113 4.65 -9.54 17.87
N ALA A 114 3.58 -9.20 18.58
CA ALA A 114 2.40 -10.05 18.74
C ALA A 114 1.22 -9.68 17.82
N MET A 115 1.29 -8.57 17.07
CA MET A 115 0.18 -8.11 16.24
C MET A 115 0.54 -8.24 14.77
N PRO A 116 -0.37 -8.74 13.91
CA PRO A 116 -0.18 -8.76 12.47
C PRO A 116 -0.47 -7.37 11.88
N LEU A 117 0.21 -6.36 12.41
CA LEU A 117 0.04 -4.94 12.14
C LEU A 117 1.41 -4.28 11.96
N GLY A 118 1.55 -3.49 10.91
CA GLY A 118 2.66 -2.59 10.65
C GLY A 118 2.14 -1.21 10.24
N LEU A 119 2.94 -0.18 10.47
CA LEU A 119 2.67 1.18 10.04
C LEU A 119 3.87 1.68 9.24
N GLU A 120 3.61 2.25 8.07
CA GLU A 120 4.62 2.96 7.29
C GLU A 120 4.63 4.43 7.69
N VAL A 121 5.83 4.99 7.83
CA VAL A 121 6.05 6.31 8.40
C VAL A 121 7.01 7.07 7.50
N ASP A 122 6.73 8.34 7.25
CA ASP A 122 7.71 9.25 6.68
C ASP A 122 8.79 9.54 7.76
N PRO A 123 10.04 9.11 7.59
CA PRO A 123 11.07 9.22 8.61
C PRO A 123 11.46 10.69 8.91
N ASP A 124 11.22 11.61 7.96
CA ASP A 124 11.58 13.02 8.11
C ASP A 124 10.57 13.77 8.97
N THR A 125 9.28 13.40 8.88
CA THR A 125 8.18 14.09 9.55
C THR A 125 7.51 13.28 10.65
N SER A 126 7.86 12.00 10.78
CA SER A 126 7.17 11.01 11.63
C SER A 126 5.66 10.92 11.34
N ALA A 127 5.27 11.25 10.11
CA ALA A 127 3.89 11.18 9.66
C ALA A 127 3.53 9.78 9.21
N LEU A 128 2.33 9.32 9.58
CA LEU A 128 1.77 8.08 9.08
C LEU A 128 1.47 8.21 7.58
N VAL A 129 2.08 7.34 6.78
CA VAL A 129 1.89 7.29 5.32
C VAL A 129 1.33 5.96 4.84
N GLY A 130 1.33 4.93 5.68
CA GLY A 130 0.80 3.62 5.32
C GLY A 130 0.50 2.71 6.50
N LEU A 131 -0.11 1.57 6.18
CA LEU A 131 -0.68 0.61 7.11
C LEU A 131 -0.66 -0.79 6.48
N ASP A 132 -0.09 -1.72 7.22
CA ASP A 132 -0.04 -3.14 6.87
C ASP A 132 -0.85 -3.94 7.87
N ILE A 133 -1.88 -4.64 7.41
CA ILE A 133 -2.69 -5.54 8.25
C ILE A 133 -2.69 -6.92 7.61
N ALA A 134 -2.46 -7.95 8.40
CA ALA A 134 -2.50 -9.33 7.95
C ALA A 134 -3.37 -10.21 8.85
N ALA A 135 -3.74 -11.39 8.34
CA ALA A 135 -4.46 -12.39 9.10
C ALA A 135 -3.60 -13.02 10.21
N THR A 136 -2.29 -13.14 9.97
CA THR A 136 -1.31 -13.69 10.91
C THR A 136 0.00 -12.90 10.86
N LYS A 137 0.84 -13.01 11.90
CA LYS A 137 2.16 -12.37 11.91
C LYS A 137 3.06 -12.90 10.79
N GLN A 138 2.98 -14.21 10.52
CA GLN A 138 3.69 -14.84 9.42
C GLN A 138 3.26 -14.25 8.05
N ASP A 139 1.97 -14.00 7.85
CA ASP A 139 1.49 -13.35 6.62
C ASP A 139 1.99 -11.90 6.52
N LEU A 140 2.09 -11.17 7.64
CA LEU A 140 2.69 -9.83 7.64
C LEU A 140 4.17 -9.88 7.22
N ASP A 141 4.94 -10.82 7.79
CA ASP A 141 6.38 -10.92 7.55
C ASP A 141 6.74 -11.46 6.16
N SER A 142 5.83 -12.22 5.55
CA SER A 142 6.07 -12.82 4.23
C SER A 142 5.79 -11.85 3.09
N PHE A 143 4.97 -10.84 3.32
CA PHE A 143 4.30 -10.11 2.26
C PHE A 143 4.61 -8.62 2.30
N ALA A 144 5.21 -8.15 1.22
CA ALA A 144 5.42 -6.73 0.98
C ALA A 144 4.46 -6.21 -0.08
N LEU A 145 4.34 -4.89 -0.08
CA LEU A 145 3.62 -4.13 -1.08
C LEU A 145 4.15 -4.45 -2.49
N PRO A 146 3.31 -4.88 -3.44
CA PRO A 146 3.76 -5.14 -4.80
C PRO A 146 4.34 -3.87 -5.43
N GLY A 147 5.61 -3.91 -5.82
CA GLY A 147 6.24 -2.82 -6.54
C GLY A 147 5.56 -2.58 -7.89
N LEU A 148 5.36 -1.30 -8.23
CA LEU A 148 4.79 -0.87 -9.51
C LEU A 148 5.83 -0.92 -10.62
N GLN A 149 5.48 -1.52 -11.76
CA GLN A 149 6.33 -1.48 -12.94
C GLN A 149 5.96 -0.25 -13.78
N LEU A 150 6.86 0.73 -13.83
CA LEU A 150 6.62 1.96 -14.58
C LEU A 150 6.92 1.74 -16.07
N SER A 151 5.97 2.10 -16.92
CA SER A 151 6.19 2.22 -18.37
C SER A 151 6.74 3.61 -18.68
N LYS A 152 7.86 3.67 -19.39
CA LYS A 152 8.51 4.92 -19.78
C LYS A 152 8.48 5.08 -21.29
N ASP A 153 8.16 6.28 -21.75
CA ASP A 153 8.34 6.68 -23.14
C ASP A 153 9.84 6.74 -23.46
N THR A 154 10.25 6.12 -24.56
CA THR A 154 11.68 5.94 -24.89
C THR A 154 12.34 7.22 -25.39
N GLN A 155 11.56 8.20 -25.87
CA GLN A 155 12.09 9.46 -26.39
C GLN A 155 12.25 10.50 -25.28
N SER A 156 11.22 10.67 -24.45
CA SER A 156 11.18 11.68 -23.39
C SER A 156 11.69 11.16 -22.04
N GLY A 157 11.73 9.83 -21.84
CA GLY A 157 12.04 9.20 -20.55
C GLY A 157 10.94 9.36 -19.49
N LEU A 158 9.81 9.99 -19.85
CA LEU A 158 8.69 10.23 -18.96
C LEU A 158 7.87 8.96 -18.75
N VAL A 159 7.33 8.80 -17.55
CA VAL A 159 6.41 7.71 -17.20
C VAL A 159 5.05 8.01 -17.82
N ASN A 160 4.55 7.09 -18.63
CA ASN A 160 3.26 7.19 -19.32
C ASN A 160 2.29 6.05 -18.95
N GLY A 161 2.66 5.20 -18.00
CA GLY A 161 1.78 4.18 -17.45
C GLY A 161 2.42 3.30 -16.39
N VAL A 162 1.63 2.39 -15.83
CA VAL A 162 1.98 1.48 -14.74
C VAL A 162 1.45 0.06 -15.02
N ARG A 163 2.16 -0.95 -14.55
CA ARG A 163 1.82 -2.38 -14.70
C ARG A 163 2.15 -3.18 -13.45
#